data_AF-A0A3Q8ZIE7-F1
#
_entry.id   AF-A0A3Q8ZIE7-F1
#
_cell.length_a   1.000
_cell.length_b   1.000
_cell.length_c   1.000
_cell.angle_alpha   90.00
_cell.angle_beta   90.00
_cell.angle_gamma   90.00
#
_symmetry.space_group_name_H-M   'P 1'
#
loop_
_entity.id
_entity.type
_entity.pdbx_description
1 polymer ?
#
loop_
_entity_poly.entity_id
_entity_poly.type
_entity_poly.pdbx_seq_one_letter_code
_entity_poly.pdbx_strand_id
1 'polypeptide(L)' 'MSNIETARSHALGMRVADLKAKMEEAQITEGEMKAFHKVAAIMGDRQGRIESDDLIAASFVTDTLPNSQKP' A
#
# COMPACT_ATOMS: atom_id res chain seq x y z
N MET A 1 -17.60 21.75 -13.72
CA MET A 1 -17.38 20.41 -13.14
C MET A 1 -18.48 19.51 -13.65
N SER A 2 -18.10 18.40 -14.27
CA SER A 2 -19.06 17.44 -14.84
C SER A 2 -19.59 16.50 -13.76
N ASN A 3 -20.84 16.03 -13.91
CA ASN A 3 -21.48 15.11 -12.97
C ASN A 3 -20.68 13.80 -12.77
N ILE A 4 -19.87 13.42 -13.77
CA ILE A 4 -18.98 12.25 -13.78
C ILE A 4 -17.78 12.45 -12.83
N GLU A 5 -17.17 13.65 -12.82
CA GLU A 5 -16.07 13.96 -11.92
C GLU A 5 -16.51 13.94 -10.46
N THR A 6 -17.70 14.48 -10.18
CA THR A 6 -18.31 14.45 -8.83
C THR A 6 -18.61 13.02 -8.38
N ALA A 7 -19.19 12.19 -9.25
CA ALA A 7 -19.45 10.77 -8.95
C ALA A 7 -18.15 9.97 -8.72
N ARG A 8 -17.10 10.25 -9.51
CA ARG A 8 -15.78 9.62 -9.35
C ARG A 8 -15.11 10.02 -8.04
N SER A 9 -15.24 11.28 -7.66
CA SER A 9 -14.74 11.81 -6.36
C SER A 9 -15.46 11.13 -5.19
N HIS A 10 -16.77 10.95 -5.27
CA HIS A 10 -17.54 10.24 -4.25
C HIS A 10 -17.12 8.76 -4.13
N ALA A 11 -16.96 8.07 -5.27
CA ALA A 11 -16.48 6.69 -5.29
C ALA A 11 -15.07 6.55 -4.70
N LEU A 12 -14.19 7.51 -4.96
CA LEU A 12 -12.85 7.55 -4.35
C LEU A 12 -12.95 7.76 -2.83
N GLY A 13 -13.82 8.67 -2.37
CA GLY A 13 -14.06 8.90 -0.95
C GLY A 13 -14.51 7.64 -0.21
N MET A 14 -15.45 6.88 -0.78
CA MET A 14 -15.90 5.61 -0.21
C MET A 14 -14.76 4.57 -0.13
N ARG A 15 -13.93 4.47 -1.17
CA ARG A 15 -12.77 3.55 -1.18
C ARG A 15 -11.75 3.93 -0.11
N VAL A 16 -11.50 5.22 0.10
CA VAL A 16 -10.59 5.70 1.15
C VAL A 16 -11.15 5.38 2.54
N ALA A 17 -12.46 5.55 2.75
CA ALA A 17 -13.10 5.21 4.02
C ALA A 17 -13.04 3.71 4.33
N ASP A 18 -13.36 2.86 3.34
CA ASP A 18 -13.27 1.40 3.47
C ASP A 18 -11.84 0.94 3.75
N LEU A 19 -10.85 1.50 3.06
CA LEU A 19 -9.43 1.20 3.30
C LEU A 19 -9.00 1.60 4.73
N LYS A 20 -9.43 2.77 5.21
CA LYS A 20 -9.14 3.21 6.59
C LYS A 20 -9.72 2.26 7.62
N ALA A 21 -10.97 1.83 7.44
CA ALA A 21 -11.60 0.87 8.35
C ALA A 21 -10.83 -0.47 8.41
N LYS A 22 -10.38 -0.98 7.26
CA LYS A 22 -9.54 -2.19 7.18
C LYS A 22 -8.17 -2.01 7.84
N MET A 23 -7.56 -0.83 7.69
CA MET A 23 -6.30 -0.52 8.37
C MET A 23 -6.48 -0.50 9.88
N GLU A 24 -7.55 0.10 10.39
CA GLU A 24 -7.87 0.13 11.82
C GLU A 24 -8.12 -1.27 12.37
N GLU A 25 -8.90 -2.10 11.67
CA GLU A 25 -9.17 -3.50 12.05
C GLU A 25 -7.88 -4.34 12.12
N ALA A 26 -6.98 -4.15 11.15
CA ALA A 26 -5.71 -4.85 11.09
C ALA A 26 -4.58 -4.21 11.93
N GLN A 27 -4.89 -3.15 12.69
CA GLN A 27 -3.91 -2.37 13.46
C GLN A 27 -2.74 -1.81 12.64
N ILE A 28 -2.95 -1.56 11.35
CA ILE A 28 -1.95 -1.00 10.44
C ILE A 28 -1.76 0.48 10.76
N THR A 29 -0.55 0.81 11.15
CA THR A 29 -0.12 2.18 11.47
C THR A 29 0.15 3.01 10.21
N GLU A 30 0.15 4.32 10.37
CA GLU A 30 0.60 5.25 9.33
C GLU A 30 2.06 4.97 8.91
N GLY A 31 2.91 4.55 9.85
CA GLY A 31 4.31 4.20 9.59
C GLY A 31 4.44 2.99 8.66
N GLU A 32 3.69 1.93 8.91
CA GLU A 32 3.65 0.73 8.06
C GLU A 32 3.11 1.05 6.67
N MET A 33 2.05 1.88 6.57
CA MET A 33 1.52 2.29 5.27
C MET A 33 2.51 3.16 4.48
N LYS A 34 3.28 4.03 5.16
CA LYS A 34 4.39 4.79 4.53
C LYS A 34 5.52 3.88 4.05
N ALA A 35 5.86 2.84 4.82
CA ALA A 35 6.86 1.85 4.41
C ALA A 35 6.38 1.07 3.17
N PHE A 36 5.13 0.59 3.20
CA PHE A 36 4.49 -0.05 2.05
C PHE A 36 4.53 0.85 0.81
N HIS A 37 4.17 2.13 0.93
CA HIS A 37 4.20 3.06 -0.20
C HIS A 37 5.60 3.22 -0.81
N LYS A 38 6.66 3.29 0.02
CA LYS A 38 8.04 3.37 -0.47
C LYS A 38 8.42 2.12 -1.27
N VAL A 39 8.08 0.95 -0.74
CA VAL A 39 8.34 -0.34 -1.40
C VAL A 39 7.55 -0.43 -2.71
N ALA A 40 6.26 -0.11 -2.68
CA ALA A 40 5.38 -0.07 -3.84
C ALA A 40 5.85 0.92 -4.93
N ALA A 41 6.44 2.06 -4.55
CA ALA A 41 7.00 3.03 -5.50
C ALA A 41 8.30 2.54 -6.17
N ILE A 42 9.03 1.62 -5.54
CA ILE A 42 10.24 0.99 -6.09
C ILE A 42 9.87 -0.20 -6.98
N MET A 43 8.93 -1.03 -6.52
CA MET A 43 8.45 -2.21 -7.23
C MET A 43 7.55 -1.85 -8.40
N GLY A 44 6.75 -0.80 -8.22
CA GLY A 44 5.90 -0.25 -9.26
C GLY A 44 6.76 0.22 -10.42
N ASP A 45 6.56 -0.35 -11.60
CA ASP A 45 7.05 0.28 -12.82
C ASP A 45 6.43 1.68 -12.97
N ARG A 46 6.88 2.49 -13.93
CA ARG A 46 6.33 3.87 -14.14
C ARG A 46 4.82 3.91 -14.41
N GLN A 47 4.13 2.77 -14.48
CA GLN A 47 2.68 2.64 -14.64
C GLN A 47 1.97 2.30 -13.32
N GLY A 48 2.70 2.18 -12.20
CA GLY A 48 2.15 1.91 -10.87
C GLY A 48 1.62 0.49 -10.71
N ARG A 49 2.16 -0.46 -11.48
CA ARG A 49 1.78 -1.87 -11.43
C ARG A 49 2.84 -2.65 -10.67
N ILE A 50 2.38 -3.46 -9.73
CA ILE A 50 3.20 -4.44 -9.01
C ILE A 50 2.75 -5.80 -9.51
N GLU A 51 3.66 -6.58 -10.09
CA GLU A 51 3.36 -7.91 -10.59
C GLU A 51 3.30 -8.91 -9.43
N SER A 52 2.64 -10.06 -9.66
CA SER A 52 2.54 -11.09 -8.62
C SER A 52 3.91 -11.64 -8.23
N ASP A 53 4.82 -11.75 -9.20
CA ASP A 53 6.21 -12.19 -8.97
C ASP A 53 6.97 -11.20 -8.08
N ASP A 54 6.67 -9.90 -8.16
CA ASP A 54 7.28 -8.88 -7.29
C ASP A 54 6.86 -9.09 -5.82
N LEU A 55 5.58 -9.42 -5.58
CA LEU A 55 5.08 -9.73 -4.24
C LEU A 55 5.71 -11.01 -3.67
N ILE A 56 5.94 -12.02 -4.53
CA ILE A 56 6.67 -13.23 -4.16
C ILE A 56 8.12 -12.89 -3.83
N ALA A 57 8.80 -12.10 -4.66
CA ALA A 57 10.17 -11.64 -4.39
C ALA A 57 10.28 -10.87 -3.07
N ALA A 58 9.31 -10.01 -2.74
CA ALA A 58 9.28 -9.27 -1.49
C ALA A 58 9.26 -10.19 -0.25
N SER A 59 8.58 -11.35 -0.33
CA SER A 59 8.56 -12.34 0.76
C SER A 59 9.92 -13.00 1.02
N PHE A 60 10.79 -13.10 0.02
CA PHE A 60 12.15 -13.60 0.22
C PHE A 60 13.09 -12.55 0.82
N VAL A 61 12.80 -11.26 0.60
CA VAL A 61 13.62 -10.17 1.17
C VAL A 61 13.45 -10.12 2.69
N THR A 62 12.24 -10.35 3.22
CA THR A 62 11.99 -10.34 4.66
C THR A 62 12.80 -11.39 5.42
N ASP A 63 13.10 -12.54 4.81
CA ASP A 63 13.90 -13.60 5.41
C ASP A 63 15.42 -13.30 5.42
N THR A 64 15.85 -12.32 4.62
CA THR A 64 17.27 -11.97 4.44
C THR A 64 17.68 -10.68 5.14
N LEU A 65 16.73 -9.90 5.63
CA LEU A 65 17.03 -8.69 6.39
C LEU A 65 17.59 -9.08 7.76
N PRO A 66 18.85 -8.70 8.09
CA PRO A 66 19.40 -9.00 9.40
C PRO A 66 18.51 -8.34 10.44
N ASN A 67 17.97 -9.15 11.36
CA ASN A 67 17.15 -8.67 12.47
C ASN A 67 17.96 -7.63 13.24
N SER A 68 17.76 -6.35 12.93
CA SER A 68 18.38 -5.25 13.65
C SER A 68 17.53 -4.95 14.88
N GLN A 69 17.17 -6.00 15.63
CA GLN A 69 16.85 -5.88 17.04
C GLN A 69 18.19 -5.75 17.76
N LYS A 70 18.65 -4.50 17.88
CA LYS A 70 19.71 -4.17 18.84
C LYS A 70 19.13 -4.33 20.26
N PRO A 71 19.87 -4.94 21.20
CA PRO A 71 19.42 -5.18 22.57
C PRO A 71 19.09 -3.90 23.34
#